data_AF-A0A7S1BII8-F1
#
_entry.id   AF-A0A7S1BII8-F1
#
_cell.length_a   1.000
_cell.length_b   1.000
_cell.length_c   1.000
_cell.angle_alpha   90.00
_cell.angle_beta   90.00
_cell.angle_gamma   90.00
#
_symmetry.space_group_name_H-M   'P 1'
#
loop_
_entity.id
_entity.type
_entity.pdbx_description
1 polymer ?
#
loop_
_entity_poly.entity_id
_entity_poly.type
_entity_poly.pdbx_seq_one_letter_code
_entity_poly.pdbx_strand_id
1 'polypeptide(L)'
;GAGMSLKKVRCCDNARNGLELRSGGFANLEDCHLYRNGNNGIMTCQNAGPLKTKNCEIHSHSRAYKCGILISESSATLNACKLYGNGLAGVLTEKKGILRAIDCKILNNCNGVLILNTGSARVEKCNVKSNRGNGIYVGFDRQGLVEILDNDIQDNMSKGILIEKGNS
;
A
#
# COMPACT_ATOMS: atom_id res chain seq x y z
N GLY A 1 -16.69 14.79 6.04
CA GLY A 1 -15.41 15.11 5.37
C GLY A 1 -15.64 15.29 3.88
N ALA A 2 -14.72 15.94 3.17
CA ALA A 2 -14.78 16.07 1.72
C ALA A 2 -14.50 14.72 1.03
N GLY A 3 -15.27 14.39 0.01
CA GLY A 3 -15.16 13.12 -0.70
C GLY A 3 -15.00 13.32 -2.20
N MET A 4 -14.30 12.40 -2.86
CA MET A 4 -14.17 12.40 -4.32
C MET A 4 -14.30 10.99 -4.90
N SER A 5 -14.89 10.91 -6.10
CA SER A 5 -14.88 9.71 -6.93
C SER A 5 -14.04 9.99 -8.17
N LEU A 6 -13.09 9.11 -8.48
CA LEU A 6 -12.22 9.18 -9.64
C LEU A 6 -12.44 7.94 -10.49
N LYS A 7 -12.70 8.12 -11.78
CA LYS A 7 -12.85 7.03 -12.74
C LYS A 7 -12.01 7.28 -13.97
N LYS A 8 -11.14 6.32 -14.35
CA LYS A 8 -10.27 6.41 -15.55
C LYS A 8 -9.34 7.63 -15.53
N VAL A 9 -8.84 7.99 -14.34
CA VAL A 9 -7.96 9.14 -14.15
C VAL A 9 -6.50 8.71 -14.14
N ARG A 10 -5.65 9.51 -14.78
CA ARG A 10 -4.18 9.40 -14.67
C ARG A 10 -3.67 10.54 -13.81
N CYS A 11 -2.95 10.23 -12.74
CA CYS A 11 -2.27 11.21 -11.89
C CYS A 11 -0.77 10.90 -11.84
N CYS A 12 0.02 11.66 -12.60
CA CYS A 12 1.43 11.36 -12.79
C CYS A 12 2.32 12.61 -12.87
N ASP A 13 3.61 12.38 -12.70
CA ASP A 13 4.67 13.38 -12.87
C ASP A 13 4.53 14.61 -11.96
N ASN A 14 3.86 14.46 -10.81
CA ASN A 14 3.73 15.50 -9.80
C ASN A 14 4.96 15.58 -8.89
N ALA A 15 5.23 16.77 -8.33
CA ALA A 15 6.37 16.98 -7.44
C ALA A 15 6.31 16.20 -6.11
N ARG A 16 5.09 15.90 -5.61
CA ARG A 16 4.86 15.24 -4.30
C ARG A 16 4.01 13.98 -4.46
N ASN A 17 3.04 13.76 -3.58
CA ASN A 17 2.14 12.60 -3.66
C ASN A 17 1.18 12.75 -4.85
N GLY A 18 0.75 11.65 -5.45
CA GLY A 18 -0.27 11.70 -6.51
C GLY A 18 -1.67 11.99 -5.96
N LEU A 19 -2.03 11.34 -4.87
CA LEU A 19 -3.24 11.62 -4.10
C LEU A 19 -2.91 11.65 -2.61
N GLU A 20 -3.50 12.61 -1.91
CA GLU A 20 -3.30 12.78 -0.48
C GLU A 20 -4.65 12.99 0.22
N LEU A 21 -4.97 12.13 1.17
CA LEU A 21 -6.17 12.21 1.99
C LEU A 21 -5.77 12.58 3.42
N ARG A 22 -6.44 13.58 3.99
CA ARG A 22 -6.22 14.12 5.34
C ARG A 22 -7.53 14.53 5.99
N SER A 23 -7.57 14.58 7.32
CA SER A 23 -8.60 15.27 8.10
C SER A 23 -10.03 14.91 7.69
N GLY A 24 -10.32 13.61 7.64
CA GLY A 24 -11.63 13.08 7.23
C GLY A 24 -11.92 13.11 5.72
N GLY A 25 -10.96 13.53 4.88
CA GLY A 25 -11.04 13.42 3.43
C GLY A 25 -11.01 11.96 2.97
N PHE A 26 -11.82 11.58 1.99
CA PHE A 26 -11.95 10.20 1.51
C PHE A 26 -12.02 10.13 -0.03
N ALA A 27 -11.71 8.98 -0.61
CA ALA A 27 -11.75 8.82 -2.06
C ALA A 27 -12.13 7.40 -2.50
N ASN A 28 -12.86 7.33 -3.62
CA ASN A 28 -13.15 6.11 -4.37
C ASN A 28 -12.48 6.21 -5.74
N LEU A 29 -11.64 5.23 -6.09
CA LEU A 29 -10.94 5.17 -7.38
C LEU A 29 -11.36 3.92 -8.14
N GLU A 30 -11.65 4.07 -9.44
CA GLU A 30 -11.95 2.99 -10.37
C GLU A 30 -11.15 3.18 -11.67
N ASP A 31 -10.42 2.16 -12.10
CA ASP A 31 -9.64 2.19 -13.35
C ASP A 31 -8.63 3.36 -13.42
N CYS A 32 -8.08 3.77 -12.28
CA CYS A 32 -7.14 4.90 -12.19
C CYS A 32 -5.68 4.45 -12.22
N HIS A 33 -4.81 5.32 -12.75
CA HIS A 33 -3.38 5.09 -12.84
C HIS A 33 -2.63 6.22 -12.12
N LEU A 34 -1.85 5.86 -11.09
CA LEU A 34 -1.02 6.81 -10.35
C LEU A 34 0.43 6.38 -10.48
N TYR A 35 1.27 7.24 -11.08
CA TYR A 35 2.63 6.84 -11.40
C TYR A 35 3.62 7.99 -11.51
N ARG A 36 4.90 7.71 -11.27
CA ARG A 36 6.01 8.70 -11.37
C ARG A 36 5.80 10.00 -10.59
N ASN A 37 4.98 9.96 -9.54
CA ASN A 37 4.86 11.08 -8.60
C ASN A 37 6.09 11.10 -7.68
N GLY A 38 6.53 12.30 -7.30
CA GLY A 38 7.78 12.55 -6.59
C GLY A 38 7.84 12.06 -5.14
N ASN A 39 6.70 11.69 -4.54
CA ASN A 39 6.63 10.96 -3.27
C ASN A 39 5.83 9.67 -3.43
N ASN A 40 4.84 9.40 -2.57
CA ASN A 40 4.01 8.20 -2.65
C ASN A 40 2.99 8.34 -3.80
N GLY A 41 2.49 7.21 -4.31
CA GLY A 41 1.34 7.24 -5.22
C GLY A 41 0.10 7.80 -4.52
N ILE A 42 -0.25 7.20 -3.38
CA ILE A 42 -1.33 7.63 -2.50
C ILE A 42 -0.84 7.69 -1.05
N MET A 43 -1.23 8.73 -0.32
CA MET A 43 -1.00 8.83 1.11
C MET A 43 -2.30 9.14 1.85
N THR A 44 -2.61 8.37 2.89
CA THR A 44 -3.71 8.65 3.83
C THR A 44 -3.13 8.87 5.21
N CYS A 45 -3.42 10.00 5.85
CA CYS A 45 -2.85 10.37 7.15
C CYS A 45 -3.76 11.33 7.91
N GLN A 46 -3.42 11.65 9.18
CA GLN A 46 -4.15 12.66 9.97
C GLN A 46 -5.65 12.38 10.04
N ASN A 47 -6.02 11.15 10.43
CA ASN A 47 -7.41 10.71 10.54
C ASN A 47 -8.20 10.92 9.24
N ALA A 48 -7.57 10.62 8.09
CA ALA A 48 -8.26 10.60 6.80
C ALA A 48 -9.40 9.58 6.80
N GLY A 49 -10.45 9.90 6.04
CA GLY A 49 -11.50 8.93 5.73
C GLY A 49 -10.98 7.81 4.81
N PRO A 50 -11.83 6.79 4.53
CA PRO A 50 -11.39 5.60 3.84
C PRO A 50 -10.97 5.86 2.39
N LEU A 51 -9.92 5.16 1.95
CA LEU A 51 -9.58 5.01 0.55
C LEU A 51 -10.19 3.70 0.01
N LYS A 52 -10.94 3.76 -1.08
CA LYS A 52 -11.37 2.58 -1.83
C LYS A 52 -10.80 2.62 -3.24
N THR A 53 -10.19 1.53 -3.68
CA THR A 53 -9.66 1.41 -5.04
C THR A 53 -10.13 0.11 -5.68
N LYS A 54 -10.44 0.18 -6.97
CA LYS A 54 -10.80 -0.96 -7.81
C LYS A 54 -10.08 -0.86 -9.15
N ASN A 55 -9.46 -1.94 -9.61
CA ASN A 55 -8.81 -2.01 -10.92
C ASN A 55 -7.78 -0.89 -11.18
N CYS A 56 -7.10 -0.41 -10.13
CA CYS A 56 -6.15 0.70 -10.26
C CYS A 56 -4.71 0.19 -10.38
N GLU A 57 -3.87 0.97 -11.07
CA GLU A 57 -2.43 0.75 -11.14
C GLU A 57 -1.68 1.87 -10.38
N ILE A 58 -0.84 1.48 -9.42
CA ILE A 58 -0.07 2.41 -8.58
C ILE A 58 1.41 2.02 -8.66
N HIS A 59 2.21 2.77 -9.40
CA HIS A 59 3.52 2.28 -9.80
C HIS A 59 4.61 3.33 -10.07
N SER A 60 5.85 2.86 -10.16
CA SER A 60 6.99 3.67 -10.57
C SER A 60 7.23 4.92 -9.70
N HIS A 61 6.88 4.86 -8.41
CA HIS A 61 7.30 5.84 -7.41
C HIS A 61 8.71 5.49 -6.91
N SER A 62 9.69 5.61 -7.82
CA SER A 62 11.00 4.96 -7.70
C SER A 62 11.98 5.63 -6.74
N ARG A 63 11.69 6.85 -6.28
CA ARG A 63 12.53 7.52 -5.28
C ARG A 63 12.63 6.67 -4.02
N ALA A 64 13.82 6.63 -3.42
CA ALA A 64 14.06 5.88 -2.20
C ALA A 64 13.04 6.28 -1.11
N TYR A 65 12.64 5.29 -0.32
CA TYR A 65 11.71 5.44 0.81
C TYR A 65 10.27 5.86 0.41
N LYS A 66 9.84 5.69 -0.85
CA LYS A 66 8.47 6.00 -1.31
C LYS A 66 7.64 4.76 -1.62
N CYS A 67 6.39 4.75 -1.17
CA CYS A 67 5.46 3.66 -1.35
C CYS A 67 4.51 3.89 -2.53
N GLY A 68 3.92 2.81 -3.04
CA GLY A 68 2.72 2.94 -3.86
C GLY A 68 1.59 3.57 -3.04
N ILE A 69 1.25 2.95 -1.91
CA ILE A 69 0.26 3.47 -0.96
C ILE A 69 0.83 3.48 0.47
N LEU A 70 0.75 4.62 1.15
CA LEU A 70 1.03 4.75 2.59
C LEU A 70 -0.28 4.98 3.34
N ILE A 71 -0.55 4.12 4.33
CA ILE A 71 -1.75 4.15 5.17
C ILE A 71 -1.35 4.38 6.62
N SER A 72 -1.63 5.58 7.12
CA SER A 72 -1.45 5.98 8.51
C SER A 72 -2.76 6.54 9.06
N GLU A 73 -3.16 6.14 10.27
CA GLU A 73 -4.35 6.69 10.96
C GLU A 73 -5.61 6.70 10.06
N SER A 74 -5.78 5.67 9.22
CA SER A 74 -6.85 5.58 8.22
C SER A 74 -7.01 4.14 7.75
N SER A 75 -7.88 3.92 6.77
CA SER A 75 -8.09 2.61 6.15
C SER A 75 -8.09 2.68 4.64
N ALA A 76 -7.58 1.62 4.00
CA ALA A 76 -7.66 1.44 2.56
C ALA A 76 -8.20 0.06 2.20
N THR A 77 -9.11 0.01 1.23
CA THR A 77 -9.56 -1.22 0.60
C THR A 77 -9.13 -1.22 -0.87
N LEU A 78 -8.38 -2.24 -1.28
CA LEU A 78 -7.90 -2.42 -2.64
C LEU A 78 -8.51 -3.71 -3.23
N ASN A 79 -9.13 -3.61 -4.39
CA ASN A 79 -9.68 -4.75 -5.12
C ASN A 79 -9.12 -4.80 -6.55
N ALA A 80 -8.56 -5.93 -6.97
CA ALA A 80 -8.08 -6.11 -8.34
C ALA A 80 -7.04 -5.05 -8.78
N CYS A 81 -6.24 -4.53 -7.83
CA CYS A 81 -5.26 -3.48 -8.10
C CYS A 81 -3.87 -4.06 -8.39
N LYS A 82 -3.05 -3.29 -9.12
CA LYS A 82 -1.64 -3.60 -9.35
C LYS A 82 -0.76 -2.55 -8.69
N LEU A 83 0.18 -2.97 -7.87
CA LEU A 83 1.13 -2.10 -7.19
C LEU A 83 2.55 -2.57 -7.49
N TYR A 84 3.31 -1.77 -8.25
CA TYR A 84 4.61 -2.24 -8.73
C TYR A 84 5.69 -1.19 -8.94
N GLY A 85 6.95 -1.60 -8.88
CA GLY A 85 8.08 -0.72 -9.19
C GLY A 85 8.25 0.47 -8.24
N ASN A 86 7.76 0.36 -7.00
CA ASN A 86 7.86 1.43 -6.00
C ASN A 86 9.16 1.33 -5.17
N GLY A 87 9.65 2.47 -4.69
CA GLY A 87 10.96 2.61 -4.06
C GLY A 87 11.10 1.96 -2.68
N LEU A 88 10.01 1.84 -1.92
CA LEU A 88 9.97 1.26 -0.57
C LEU A 88 9.02 0.06 -0.45
N ALA A 89 7.73 0.25 -0.74
CA ALA A 89 6.78 -0.84 -0.79
C ALA A 89 5.64 -0.62 -1.76
N GLY A 90 4.96 -1.71 -2.15
CA GLY A 90 3.66 -1.61 -2.79
C GLY A 90 2.66 -0.92 -1.85
N VAL A 91 2.54 -1.44 -0.62
CA VAL A 91 1.73 -0.83 0.44
C VAL A 91 2.49 -0.81 1.76
N LEU A 92 2.39 0.30 2.50
CA LEU A 92 2.82 0.43 3.89
C LEU A 92 1.60 0.74 4.77
N THR A 93 1.42 -0.01 5.85
CA THR A 93 0.49 0.32 6.95
C THR A 93 1.28 0.61 8.22
N GLU A 94 1.00 1.74 8.84
CA GLU A 94 1.59 2.13 10.13
C GLU A 94 0.59 2.92 10.97
N LYS A 95 0.89 3.15 12.26
CA LYS A 95 0.13 4.07 13.14
C LYS A 95 -1.39 3.88 13.04
N LYS A 96 -1.87 2.68 13.37
CA LYS A 96 -3.28 2.26 13.28
C LYS A 96 -3.87 2.28 11.86
N GLY A 97 -3.03 2.35 10.84
CA GLY A 97 -3.43 2.19 9.44
C GLY A 97 -3.91 0.77 9.17
N ILE A 98 -5.01 0.63 8.43
CA ILE A 98 -5.66 -0.65 8.14
C ILE A 98 -5.70 -0.89 6.64
N LEU A 99 -5.06 -1.96 6.18
CA LEU A 99 -5.16 -2.43 4.80
C LEU A 99 -6.16 -3.60 4.69
N ARG A 100 -7.00 -3.55 3.66
CA ARG A 100 -7.67 -4.73 3.10
C ARG A 100 -7.31 -4.82 1.61
N ALA A 101 -6.51 -5.80 1.23
CA ALA A 101 -6.13 -6.06 -0.16
C ALA A 101 -6.76 -7.38 -0.61
N ILE A 102 -7.48 -7.35 -1.72
CA ILE A 102 -8.19 -8.51 -2.29
C ILE A 102 -7.87 -8.58 -3.78
N ASP A 103 -7.47 -9.76 -4.26
CA ASP A 103 -7.19 -10.00 -5.70
C ASP A 103 -6.14 -9.04 -6.30
N CYS A 104 -5.17 -8.61 -5.49
CA CYS A 104 -4.18 -7.62 -5.92
C CYS A 104 -2.89 -8.28 -6.41
N LYS A 105 -2.18 -7.59 -7.32
CA LYS A 105 -0.82 -7.95 -7.77
C LYS A 105 0.17 -6.95 -7.18
N ILE A 106 1.08 -7.41 -6.33
CA ILE A 106 2.06 -6.58 -5.61
C ILE A 106 3.46 -7.04 -6.00
N LEU A 107 4.05 -6.37 -7.00
CA LEU A 107 5.16 -6.91 -7.78
C LEU A 107 6.35 -5.94 -7.86
N ASN A 108 7.58 -6.43 -7.88
CA ASN A 108 8.76 -5.61 -8.23
C ASN A 108 8.97 -4.33 -7.39
N ASN A 109 8.42 -4.27 -6.18
CA ASN A 109 8.67 -3.18 -5.24
C ASN A 109 9.93 -3.48 -4.43
N CYS A 110 10.40 -2.54 -3.59
CA CYS A 110 11.43 -2.89 -2.62
C CYS A 110 10.89 -3.94 -1.62
N ASN A 111 9.76 -3.71 -0.98
CA ASN A 111 8.99 -4.75 -0.26
C ASN A 111 7.58 -4.85 -0.85
N GLY A 112 6.91 -5.99 -0.75
CA GLY A 112 5.52 -6.09 -1.22
C GLY A 112 4.57 -5.31 -0.31
N VAL A 113 4.30 -5.86 0.87
CA VAL A 113 3.48 -5.26 1.93
C VAL A 113 4.31 -5.07 3.19
N LEU A 114 4.43 -3.83 3.67
CA LEU A 114 5.08 -3.48 4.93
C LEU A 114 4.02 -3.17 5.99
N ILE A 115 4.08 -3.86 7.13
CA ILE A 115 3.18 -3.66 8.27
C ILE A 115 4.04 -3.32 9.48
N LEU A 116 3.99 -2.06 9.91
CA LEU A 116 4.85 -1.51 10.96
C LEU A 116 4.02 -0.98 12.14
N ASN A 117 4.61 -0.96 13.34
CA ASN A 117 4.03 -0.37 14.53
C ASN A 117 2.63 -0.97 14.83
N THR A 118 1.63 -0.12 15.01
CA THR A 118 0.22 -0.49 15.23
C THR A 118 -0.57 -0.71 13.93
N GLY A 119 0.10 -0.83 12.77
CA GLY A 119 -0.53 -1.12 11.49
C GLY A 119 -1.20 -2.51 11.46
N SER A 120 -2.28 -2.64 10.70
CA SER A 120 -3.04 -3.88 10.52
C SER A 120 -3.27 -4.15 9.03
N ALA A 121 -3.34 -5.42 8.66
CA ALA A 121 -3.56 -5.79 7.25
C ALA A 121 -4.30 -7.11 7.11
N ARG A 122 -5.27 -7.15 6.20
CA ARG A 122 -5.80 -8.38 5.63
C ARG A 122 -5.40 -8.43 4.16
N VAL A 123 -4.66 -9.46 3.79
CA VAL A 123 -4.21 -9.70 2.41
C VAL A 123 -4.82 -11.02 1.96
N GLU A 124 -5.68 -10.98 0.95
CA GLU A 124 -6.49 -12.12 0.53
C GLU A 124 -6.43 -12.30 -1.00
N LYS A 125 -6.20 -13.53 -1.48
CA LYS A 125 -6.20 -13.84 -2.92
C LYS A 125 -5.23 -12.99 -3.74
N CYS A 126 -4.15 -12.51 -3.14
CA CYS A 126 -3.17 -11.66 -3.79
C CYS A 126 -1.97 -12.45 -4.30
N ASN A 127 -1.30 -11.87 -5.29
CA ASN A 127 -0.03 -12.32 -5.83
C ASN A 127 1.07 -11.33 -5.41
N VAL A 128 1.98 -11.76 -4.53
CA VAL A 128 3.06 -10.94 -3.97
C VAL A 128 4.42 -11.52 -4.38
N LYS A 129 4.96 -11.03 -5.49
CA LYS A 129 6.11 -11.65 -6.17
C LYS A 129 7.20 -10.68 -6.58
N SER A 130 8.41 -11.21 -6.76
CA SER A 130 9.53 -10.49 -7.38
C SER A 130 9.89 -9.17 -6.70
N ASN A 131 9.54 -9.00 -5.41
CA ASN A 131 9.95 -7.81 -4.67
C ASN A 131 11.42 -7.93 -4.30
N ARG A 132 12.13 -6.81 -4.27
CA ARG A 132 13.59 -6.76 -4.06
C ARG A 132 14.02 -7.07 -2.62
N GLY A 133 13.07 -7.14 -1.71
CA GLY A 133 13.20 -7.45 -0.30
C GLY A 133 12.18 -8.52 0.07
N ASN A 134 11.38 -8.24 1.10
CA ASN A 134 10.39 -9.20 1.58
C ASN A 134 9.08 -9.10 0.77
N GLY A 135 8.36 -10.22 0.64
CA GLY A 135 7.00 -10.22 0.10
C GLY A 135 6.05 -9.51 1.05
N ILE A 136 5.85 -10.09 2.24
CA ILE A 136 5.12 -9.45 3.34
C ILE A 136 6.04 -9.34 4.55
N TYR A 137 6.24 -8.13 5.06
CA TYR A 137 7.01 -7.87 6.27
C TYR A 137 6.10 -7.35 7.37
N VAL A 138 6.28 -7.89 8.55
CA VAL A 138 5.60 -7.48 9.77
C VAL A 138 6.66 -7.22 10.84
N GLY A 139 6.72 -6.01 11.39
CA GLY A 139 7.57 -5.78 12.57
C GLY A 139 7.36 -4.47 13.31
N PHE A 140 8.21 -4.25 14.33
CA PHE A 140 8.21 -3.14 15.30
C PHE A 140 6.93 -3.06 16.16
N ASP A 141 7.05 -3.36 17.47
CA ASP A 141 6.04 -3.17 18.52
C ASP A 141 4.57 -3.40 18.11
N ARG A 142 4.33 -4.62 17.62
CA ARG A 142 3.08 -4.95 16.92
C ARG A 142 1.93 -5.23 17.89
N GLN A 143 0.91 -4.38 17.84
CA GLN A 143 -0.42 -4.62 18.43
C GLN A 143 -1.53 -4.83 17.38
N GLY A 144 -1.21 -4.68 16.09
CA GLY A 144 -2.19 -4.80 15.00
C GLY A 144 -2.50 -6.24 14.56
N LEU A 145 -3.72 -6.47 14.07
CA LEU A 145 -4.12 -7.76 13.51
C LEU A 145 -3.59 -7.90 12.07
N VAL A 146 -3.07 -9.07 11.74
CA VAL A 146 -2.67 -9.39 10.36
C VAL A 146 -3.19 -10.75 9.97
N GLU A 147 -3.87 -10.81 8.83
CA GLU A 147 -4.45 -12.01 8.24
C GLU A 147 -3.96 -12.15 6.80
N ILE A 148 -3.46 -13.33 6.44
CA ILE A 148 -2.93 -13.66 5.11
C ILE A 148 -3.66 -14.91 4.65
N LEU A 149 -4.50 -14.79 3.61
CA LEU A 149 -5.44 -15.85 3.19
C LEU A 149 -5.36 -16.07 1.67
N ASP A 150 -5.25 -17.32 1.24
CA ASP A 150 -5.28 -17.71 -0.18
C ASP A 150 -4.30 -16.92 -1.09
N ASN A 151 -3.09 -16.62 -0.61
CA ASN A 151 -2.12 -15.83 -1.37
C ASN A 151 -1.05 -16.69 -2.04
N ASP A 152 -0.54 -16.18 -3.16
CA ASP A 152 0.64 -16.69 -3.85
C ASP A 152 1.82 -15.73 -3.59
N ILE A 153 2.80 -16.18 -2.79
CA ILE A 153 3.94 -15.37 -2.34
C ILE A 153 5.24 -16.12 -2.67
N GLN A 154 5.90 -15.73 -3.74
CA GLN A 154 7.10 -16.42 -4.26
C GLN A 154 8.06 -15.43 -4.95
N ASP A 155 9.25 -15.90 -5.31
CA ASP A 155 10.24 -15.15 -6.10
C ASP A 155 10.67 -13.79 -5.51
N ASN A 156 10.45 -13.55 -4.22
CA ASN A 156 10.92 -12.34 -3.53
C ASN A 156 12.40 -12.52 -3.17
N MET A 157 13.23 -11.50 -3.37
CA MET A 157 14.69 -11.62 -3.24
C MET A 157 15.17 -11.86 -1.80
N SER A 158 14.36 -11.53 -0.79
CA SER A 158 14.63 -11.85 0.61
C SER A 158 13.67 -12.93 1.12
N LYS A 159 12.71 -12.62 1.99
CA LYS A 159 11.81 -13.62 2.61
C LYS A 159 10.42 -13.48 1.99
N GLY A 160 9.71 -14.59 1.78
CA GLY A 160 8.32 -14.54 1.33
C GLY A 160 7.46 -13.80 2.36
N ILE A 161 7.48 -14.28 3.60
CA ILE A 161 6.88 -13.61 4.77
C ILE A 161 7.95 -13.51 5.86
N LEU A 162 8.11 -12.32 6.45
CA LEU A 162 8.96 -12.10 7.62
C LEU A 162 8.11 -11.46 8.74
N ILE A 163 8.19 -12.06 9.93
CA ILE A 163 7.61 -11.51 11.17
C ILE A 163 8.76 -11.33 12.16
N GLU A 164 8.95 -10.11 12.65
CA GLU A 164 10.05 -9.76 13.53
C GLU A 164 9.58 -8.78 14.63
N LYS A 165 10.00 -8.99 15.86
CA LYS A 165 9.76 -8.01 16.93
C LYS A 165 10.87 -6.95 16.87
N GLY A 166 10.51 -5.67 16.94
CA GLY A 166 11.51 -4.62 17.09
C GLY A 166 12.27 -4.80 18.41
N ASN A 167 13.58 -4.54 18.40
CA ASN A 167 14.34 -4.42 19.65
C ASN A 167 13.90 -3.13 20.33
N SER A 168 13.25 -3.27 21.49
CA SER A 168 12.97 -2.18 22.44
C SER A 168 14.25 -1.66 23.07
#